data_AF-A0A6J5X4D2-F1
#
_entry.id   AF-A0A6J5X4D2-F1
#
_cell.length_a   1.000
_cell.length_b   1.000
_cell.length_c   1.000
_cell.angle_alpha   90.00
_cell.angle_beta   90.00
_cell.angle_gamma   90.00
#
_symmetry.space_group_name_H-M   'P 1'
#
loop_
_entity.id
_entity.type
_entity.pdbx_description
1 polymer ?
#
loop_
_entity_poly.entity_id
_entity_poly.type
_entity_poly.pdbx_seq_one_letter_code
_entity_poly.pdbx_strand_id
1 'polypeptide(L)'
;MEDHRSTCKLEVSSDMMAAELVRAARSESKGKPERLRFYYYTAGTGGAGPTILATSFLLLGEEVVAFNKGEKIKLKPYSGMLMIDFGKGIGKKDVYLLNLPEVRSTHEVLGVPTVSARFGTSPFFWNWGMAAMTSLLPAELLRDRSKVQQMVDLFDPVVRRVDSIAGERVSMRVDLECSDGRNTVGIFSHKRLSVSVGNATAAFVLAILEGSTKPGVWFPEETEGVAIEARELLLERAARGTFNFVMNKPSWMVETNPKELGLGIYV
;
A
#
# COMPACT_ATOMS: atom_id res chain seq x y z
N MET A 1 -7.25 -24.66 5.63
CA MET A 1 -6.88 -23.30 6.04
C MET A 1 -5.93 -22.80 4.96
N GLU A 2 -6.48 -22.39 3.82
CA GLU A 2 -5.69 -21.97 2.66
C GLU A 2 -5.11 -20.58 2.95
N ASP A 3 -3.81 -20.57 3.23
CA ASP A 3 -2.97 -19.38 3.36
C ASP A 3 -3.11 -18.59 2.04
N HIS A 4 -3.86 -17.48 2.06
CA HIS A 4 -4.01 -16.59 0.91
C HIS A 4 -2.68 -15.85 0.67
N ARG A 5 -1.67 -16.57 0.15
CA ARG A 5 -0.46 -16.02 -0.47
C ARG A 5 -0.78 -15.52 -1.89
N SER A 6 -1.90 -14.82 -2.05
CA SER A 6 -2.26 -14.17 -3.30
C SER A 6 -1.82 -12.73 -3.19
N THR A 7 -0.57 -12.45 -3.57
CA THR A 7 -0.08 -11.09 -3.61
C THR A 7 -0.79 -10.30 -4.72
N CYS A 8 -1.45 -9.19 -4.37
CA CYS A 8 -1.90 -8.20 -5.33
C CYS A 8 -0.67 -7.50 -5.94
N LYS A 9 -0.67 -7.26 -7.25
CA LYS A 9 0.55 -6.91 -8.00
C LYS A 9 1.19 -5.54 -7.66
N LEU A 10 0.51 -4.68 -6.90
CA LEU A 10 1.11 -3.46 -6.34
C LEU A 10 1.97 -3.75 -5.10
N GLU A 11 1.73 -4.87 -4.42
CA GLU A 11 2.34 -5.23 -3.15
C GLU A 11 3.84 -5.47 -3.30
N VAL A 12 4.28 -6.02 -4.44
CA VAL A 12 5.72 -6.21 -4.74
C VAL A 12 6.50 -4.90 -4.57
N SER A 13 5.96 -3.77 -5.01
CA SER A 13 6.65 -2.48 -4.87
C SER A 13 6.66 -1.99 -3.42
N SER A 14 5.53 -2.04 -2.71
CA SER A 14 5.46 -1.60 -1.31
C SER A 14 6.27 -2.49 -0.36
N ASP A 15 6.30 -3.80 -0.59
CA ASP A 15 7.06 -4.77 0.20
C ASP A 15 8.55 -4.56 0.02
N MET A 16 8.99 -4.34 -1.23
CA MET A 16 10.36 -3.94 -1.54
C MET A 16 10.74 -2.60 -0.91
N MET A 17 9.85 -1.61 -0.95
CA MET A 17 10.07 -0.34 -0.26
C MET A 17 10.22 -0.54 1.25
N ALA A 18 9.34 -1.33 1.88
CA ALA A 18 9.42 -1.64 3.30
C ALA A 18 10.73 -2.36 3.66
N ALA A 19 11.10 -3.37 2.87
CA ALA A 19 12.30 -4.15 3.08
C ALA A 19 13.58 -3.29 3.00
N GLU A 20 13.64 -2.37 2.03
CA GLU A 20 14.77 -1.45 1.88
C GLU A 20 14.81 -0.37 2.98
N LEU A 21 13.66 0.17 3.41
CA LEU A 21 13.61 1.07 4.56
C LEU A 21 14.10 0.39 5.84
N VAL A 22 13.64 -0.85 6.10
CA VAL A 22 14.06 -1.64 7.26
C VAL A 22 15.55 -1.98 7.19
N ARG A 23 16.05 -2.33 6.00
CA ARG A 23 17.48 -2.61 5.78
C ARG A 23 18.33 -1.38 6.05
N ALA A 24 17.97 -0.24 5.46
CA ALA A 24 18.67 1.02 5.64
C ALA A 24 18.70 1.44 7.12
N ALA A 25 17.56 1.35 7.81
CA ALA A 25 17.48 1.64 9.24
C ALA A 25 18.41 0.75 10.08
N ARG A 26 18.50 -0.55 9.76
CA ARG A 26 19.39 -1.50 10.44
C ARG A 26 20.87 -1.26 10.16
N SER A 27 21.22 -0.76 8.97
CA SER A 27 22.62 -0.44 8.62
C SER A 27 23.07 0.93 9.13
N GLU A 28 22.15 1.90 9.20
CA GLU A 28 22.46 3.31 9.51
C GLU A 28 22.18 3.70 10.97
N SER A 29 21.58 2.83 11.80
CA SER A 29 21.08 3.19 13.13
C SER A 29 21.42 2.19 14.24
N LYS A 30 21.44 2.68 15.49
CA LYS A 30 21.26 1.87 16.71
C LYS A 30 19.78 1.61 17.04
N GLY A 31 18.86 2.40 16.49
CA GLY A 31 17.41 2.29 16.65
C GLY A 31 16.86 1.08 15.91
N LYS A 32 15.95 0.35 16.55
CA LYS A 32 15.28 -0.82 15.95
C LYS A 32 14.02 -0.38 15.22
N PRO A 33 13.72 -0.95 14.04
CA PRO A 33 12.41 -0.83 13.40
C PRO A 33 11.28 -1.21 14.37
N GLU A 34 10.37 -0.29 14.66
CA GLU A 34 9.26 -0.51 15.61
C GLU A 34 7.89 -0.51 14.93
N ARG A 35 7.72 0.33 13.91
CA ARG A 35 6.42 0.53 13.29
C ARG A 35 6.53 0.74 11.79
N LEU A 36 5.80 -0.07 11.05
CA LEU A 36 5.66 0.02 9.61
C LEU A 36 4.20 0.32 9.27
N ARG A 37 3.96 1.33 8.44
CA ARG A 37 2.60 1.69 8.01
C ARG A 37 2.54 1.82 6.51
N PHE A 38 1.63 1.08 5.92
CA PHE A 38 1.34 1.14 4.50
C PHE A 38 0.13 2.03 4.27
N TYR A 39 0.26 2.94 3.31
CA TYR A 39 -0.82 3.79 2.87
C TYR A 39 -0.95 3.69 1.36
N TYR A 40 -2.17 3.50 0.91
CA TYR A 40 -2.51 3.40 -0.50
C TYR A 40 -3.55 4.42 -0.86
N TYR A 41 -3.41 4.99 -2.04
CA TYR A 41 -4.36 5.91 -2.60
C TYR A 41 -4.59 5.62 -4.08
N THR A 42 -5.85 5.69 -4.51
CA THR A 42 -6.21 5.65 -5.93
C THR A 42 -7.24 6.74 -6.26
N ALA A 43 -7.04 7.47 -7.35
CA ALA A 43 -8.05 8.35 -7.92
C ALA A 43 -8.90 7.58 -8.94
N GLY A 44 -10.22 7.67 -8.81
CA GLY A 44 -11.16 6.81 -9.50
C GLY A 44 -10.84 5.34 -9.22
N THR A 45 -10.92 4.53 -10.27
CA THR A 45 -10.41 3.15 -10.28
C THR A 45 -8.92 3.05 -10.61
N GLY A 46 -8.23 4.18 -10.78
CA GLY A 46 -6.87 4.23 -11.29
C GLY A 46 -6.74 3.77 -12.75
N GLY A 47 -7.87 3.65 -13.46
CA GLY A 47 -7.95 3.09 -14.81
C GLY A 47 -8.08 1.57 -14.85
N ALA A 48 -8.28 0.91 -13.70
CA ALA A 48 -8.51 -0.54 -13.62
C ALA A 48 -9.98 -0.94 -13.82
N GLY A 49 -10.90 0.04 -13.85
CA GLY A 49 -12.32 -0.18 -14.05
C GLY A 49 -12.97 -0.97 -12.90
N PRO A 50 -14.05 -1.73 -13.17
CA PRO A 50 -14.86 -2.38 -12.14
C PRO A 50 -14.09 -3.39 -11.26
N THR A 51 -12.95 -3.90 -11.74
CA THR A 51 -12.12 -4.86 -11.00
C THR A 51 -11.66 -4.33 -9.65
N ILE A 52 -11.29 -3.05 -9.55
CA ILE A 52 -10.86 -2.48 -8.26
C ILE A 52 -12.03 -2.39 -7.27
N LEU A 53 -13.25 -2.17 -7.77
CA LEU A 53 -14.45 -2.11 -6.94
C LEU A 53 -14.77 -3.50 -6.38
N ALA A 54 -14.66 -4.53 -7.21
CA ALA A 54 -14.85 -5.92 -6.79
C ALA A 54 -13.89 -6.29 -5.64
N THR A 55 -12.59 -6.03 -5.83
CA THR A 55 -11.59 -6.31 -4.79
C THR A 55 -11.84 -5.47 -3.54
N SER A 56 -12.21 -4.19 -3.70
CA SER A 56 -12.51 -3.33 -2.57
C SER A 56 -13.69 -3.87 -1.74
N PHE A 57 -14.77 -4.33 -2.39
CA PHE A 57 -15.92 -4.92 -1.69
C PHE A 57 -15.58 -6.23 -0.98
N LEU A 58 -14.79 -7.10 -1.61
CA LEU A 58 -14.32 -8.33 -0.96
C LEU A 58 -13.54 -8.01 0.32
N LEU A 59 -12.64 -7.03 0.27
CA LEU A 59 -11.85 -6.60 1.42
C LEU A 59 -12.68 -5.92 2.51
N LEU A 60 -13.84 -5.34 2.19
CA LEU A 60 -14.77 -4.83 3.21
C LEU A 60 -15.44 -5.96 4.00
N GLY A 61 -15.54 -7.17 3.44
CA GLY A 61 -16.07 -8.34 4.12
C GLY A 61 -15.09 -8.96 5.12
N GLU A 62 -13.81 -8.61 5.06
CA GLU A 62 -12.76 -9.21 5.87
C GLU A 62 -12.46 -8.40 7.14
N GLU A 63 -12.18 -9.10 8.24
CA GLU A 63 -11.60 -8.43 9.42
C GLU A 63 -10.20 -7.95 9.08
N VAL A 64 -9.87 -6.72 9.47
CA VAL A 64 -8.51 -6.19 9.26
C VAL A 64 -7.57 -6.84 10.24
N VAL A 65 -6.55 -7.52 9.73
CA VAL A 65 -5.42 -7.99 10.54
C VAL A 65 -4.38 -6.88 10.60
N ALA A 66 -3.99 -6.50 11.82
CA ALA A 66 -2.86 -5.63 12.08
C ALA A 66 -2.02 -6.20 13.23
N PHE A 67 -0.82 -5.68 13.40
CA PHE A 67 0.06 -6.03 14.51
C PHE A 67 0.34 -4.79 15.35
N ASN A 68 0.27 -4.93 16.67
CA ASN A 68 0.61 -3.89 17.63
C ASN A 68 1.54 -4.46 18.68
N LYS A 69 2.78 -3.96 18.74
CA LYS A 69 3.81 -4.42 19.69
C LYS A 69 4.01 -5.96 19.69
N GLY A 70 3.91 -6.58 18.53
CA GLY A 70 4.07 -8.04 18.34
C GLY A 70 2.78 -8.83 18.48
N GLU A 71 1.68 -8.22 18.93
CA GLU A 71 0.40 -8.89 19.07
C GLU A 71 -0.48 -8.69 17.84
N LYS A 72 -1.03 -9.79 17.32
CA LYS A 72 -2.02 -9.76 16.25
C LYS A 72 -3.34 -9.23 16.78
N ILE A 73 -3.83 -8.15 16.18
CA ILE A 73 -5.12 -7.54 16.49
C ILE A 73 -6.05 -7.63 15.28
N LYS A 74 -7.35 -7.70 15.56
CA LYS A 74 -8.42 -7.67 14.57
C LYS A 74 -9.18 -6.36 14.70
N LEU A 75 -9.40 -5.68 13.59
CA LEU A 75 -10.05 -4.37 13.53
C LEU A 75 -11.17 -4.37 12.50
N LYS A 76 -12.12 -3.44 12.66
CA LYS A 76 -13.20 -3.25 11.69
C LYS A 76 -12.62 -2.70 10.37
N PRO A 77 -12.95 -3.27 9.21
CA PRO A 77 -12.58 -2.70 7.92
C PRO A 77 -13.18 -1.30 7.75
N TYR A 78 -12.50 -0.49 6.96
CA TYR A 78 -12.92 0.86 6.62
C TYR A 78 -13.16 1.78 7.84
N SER A 79 -12.37 1.59 8.90
CA SER A 79 -12.41 2.38 10.14
C SER A 79 -11.05 3.07 10.40
N GLY A 80 -10.93 3.83 11.50
CA GLY A 80 -9.66 4.41 11.94
C GLY A 80 -9.04 5.35 10.90
N MET A 81 -9.85 6.28 10.38
CA MET A 81 -9.47 7.24 9.35
C MET A 81 -8.25 8.06 9.77
N LEU A 82 -7.27 8.15 8.88
CA LEU A 82 -6.13 9.05 8.99
C LEU A 82 -6.05 9.93 7.74
N MET A 83 -5.59 11.17 7.92
CA MET A 83 -5.23 12.04 6.80
C MET A 83 -3.73 11.94 6.56
N ILE A 84 -3.34 11.42 5.39
CA ILE A 84 -1.94 11.16 5.02
C ILE A 84 -1.58 11.98 3.78
N ASP A 85 -0.41 12.61 3.79
CA ASP A 85 0.11 13.33 2.62
C ASP A 85 0.97 12.39 1.75
N PHE A 86 0.51 12.11 0.54
CA PHE A 86 1.24 11.30 -0.43
C PHE A 86 2.28 12.09 -1.24
N GLY A 87 2.53 13.34 -0.84
CA GLY A 87 3.53 14.21 -1.42
C GLY A 87 3.12 14.77 -2.78
N LYS A 88 4.13 15.25 -3.51
CA LYS A 88 3.97 15.97 -4.78
C LYS A 88 3.05 15.23 -5.75
N GLY A 89 2.02 15.94 -6.25
CA GLY A 89 1.09 15.46 -7.28
C GLY A 89 -0.15 14.72 -6.75
N ILE A 90 -0.18 14.33 -5.47
CA ILE A 90 -1.34 13.71 -4.82
C ILE A 90 -1.84 14.56 -3.65
N GLY A 91 -0.94 14.99 -2.76
CA GLY A 91 -1.27 15.72 -1.54
C GLY A 91 -1.97 14.87 -0.48
N LYS A 92 -2.67 15.56 0.43
CA LYS A 92 -3.37 14.96 1.57
C LYS A 92 -4.62 14.19 1.16
N LYS A 93 -4.77 12.98 1.71
CA LYS A 93 -5.90 12.07 1.46
C LYS A 93 -6.33 11.35 2.74
N ASP A 94 -7.62 11.14 2.87
CA ASP A 94 -8.20 10.31 3.91
C ASP A 94 -8.02 8.83 3.56
N VAL A 95 -7.46 8.05 4.48
CA VAL A 95 -7.20 6.63 4.33
C VAL A 95 -7.77 5.85 5.52
N TYR A 96 -8.25 4.64 5.27
CA TYR A 96 -9.00 3.82 6.21
C TYR A 96 -8.39 2.43 6.31
N LEU A 97 -8.54 1.77 7.46
CA LEU A 97 -8.02 0.42 7.70
C LEU A 97 -8.58 -0.58 6.66
N LEU A 98 -7.69 -1.38 6.07
CA LEU A 98 -8.06 -2.44 5.13
C LEU A 98 -7.16 -3.65 5.35
N ASN A 99 -7.71 -4.85 5.14
CA ASN A 99 -6.96 -6.09 5.31
C ASN A 99 -6.08 -6.30 4.08
N LEU A 100 -4.76 -6.12 4.21
CA LEU A 100 -3.83 -6.31 3.11
C LEU A 100 -2.73 -7.31 3.50
N PRO A 101 -2.32 -8.20 2.58
CA PRO A 101 -1.45 -9.33 2.91
C PRO A 101 -0.05 -8.90 3.36
N GLU A 102 0.47 -7.76 2.88
CA GLU A 102 1.79 -7.25 3.27
C GLU A 102 1.93 -7.01 4.77
N VAL A 103 0.82 -6.75 5.46
CA VAL A 103 0.84 -6.51 6.91
C VAL A 103 1.36 -7.73 7.65
N ARG A 104 0.96 -8.92 7.22
CA ARG A 104 1.38 -10.17 7.83
C ARG A 104 2.78 -10.55 7.37
N SER A 105 3.04 -10.54 6.07
CA SER A 105 4.33 -10.97 5.53
C SER A 105 5.46 -10.07 6.04
N THR A 106 5.30 -8.74 6.04
CA THR A 106 6.34 -7.84 6.56
C THR A 106 6.50 -7.92 8.07
N HIS A 107 5.45 -8.20 8.85
CA HIS A 107 5.60 -8.50 10.28
C HIS A 107 6.45 -9.76 10.49
N GLU A 108 6.12 -10.86 9.81
CA GLU A 108 6.76 -12.16 9.97
C GLU A 108 8.19 -12.18 9.40
N VAL A 109 8.40 -11.62 8.20
CA VAL A 109 9.68 -11.63 7.46
C VAL A 109 10.62 -10.52 7.92
N LEU A 110 10.11 -9.28 8.05
CA LEU A 110 10.95 -8.14 8.43
C LEU A 110 11.05 -7.99 9.96
N GLY A 111 10.22 -8.67 10.75
CA GLY A 111 10.30 -8.66 12.22
C GLY A 111 9.92 -7.31 12.85
N VAL A 112 9.12 -6.49 12.17
CA VAL A 112 8.66 -5.20 12.70
C VAL A 112 7.43 -5.44 13.60
N PRO A 113 7.43 -5.03 14.87
CA PRO A 113 6.40 -5.46 15.82
C PRO A 113 5.05 -4.76 15.63
N THR A 114 5.00 -3.57 15.03
CA THR A 114 3.75 -2.86 14.76
C THR A 114 3.58 -2.65 13.27
N VAL A 115 2.55 -3.25 12.66
CA VAL A 115 2.32 -3.18 11.22
C VAL A 115 0.83 -2.97 10.93
N SER A 116 0.50 -2.02 10.06
CA SER A 116 -0.88 -1.80 9.60
C SER A 116 -0.92 -1.23 8.19
N ALA A 117 -2.02 -1.47 7.49
CA ALA A 117 -2.26 -0.89 6.17
C ALA A 117 -3.57 -0.10 6.12
N ARG A 118 -3.58 0.95 5.31
CA ARG A 118 -4.77 1.76 5.06
C ARG A 118 -4.89 2.14 3.59
N PHE A 119 -6.12 2.26 3.11
CA PHE A 119 -6.46 2.61 1.74
C PHE A 119 -7.44 3.79 1.70
N GLY A 120 -7.27 4.67 0.72
CA GLY A 120 -8.21 5.75 0.42
C GLY A 120 -8.45 5.87 -1.08
N THR A 121 -9.63 6.36 -1.45
CA THR A 121 -9.95 6.66 -2.85
C THR A 121 -10.43 8.10 -3.04
N SER A 122 -10.37 8.57 -4.27
CA SER A 122 -11.07 9.77 -4.72
C SER A 122 -12.05 9.43 -5.85
N PRO A 123 -13.17 10.15 -5.98
CA PRO A 123 -13.61 11.26 -5.12
C PRO A 123 -13.90 10.86 -3.67
N PHE A 124 -13.69 11.78 -2.72
CA PHE A 124 -13.72 11.49 -1.28
C PHE A 124 -15.06 10.86 -0.82
N PHE A 125 -16.17 11.19 -1.48
CA PHE A 125 -17.50 10.65 -1.13
C PHE A 125 -17.60 9.13 -1.31
N TRP A 126 -16.77 8.51 -2.16
CA TRP A 126 -16.70 7.05 -2.25
C TRP A 126 -16.25 6.43 -0.94
N ASN A 127 -15.37 7.11 -0.20
CA ASN A 127 -14.94 6.61 1.10
C ASN A 127 -16.13 6.54 2.07
N TRP A 128 -17.06 7.51 2.01
CA TRP A 128 -18.28 7.46 2.80
C TRP A 128 -19.22 6.32 2.35
N GLY A 129 -19.32 6.08 1.04
CA GLY A 129 -20.04 4.94 0.49
C GLY A 129 -19.49 3.60 0.98
N MET A 130 -18.17 3.44 0.96
CA MET A 130 -17.48 2.24 1.46
C MET A 130 -17.71 2.04 2.97
N ALA A 131 -17.62 3.11 3.76
CA ALA A 131 -17.89 3.08 5.20
C ALA A 131 -19.36 2.68 5.49
N ALA A 132 -20.29 3.20 4.70
CA ALA A 132 -21.71 2.87 4.79
C ALA A 132 -21.96 1.41 4.43
N MET A 133 -21.43 0.93 3.30
CA MET A 133 -21.56 -0.48 2.90
C MET A 133 -21.01 -1.43 3.97
N THR A 134 -19.86 -1.13 4.55
CA THR A 134 -19.27 -1.92 5.65
C THR A 134 -20.15 -1.99 6.89
N SER A 135 -21.00 -0.97 7.12
CA SER A 135 -21.84 -0.88 8.31
C SER A 135 -23.27 -1.36 8.09
N LEU A 136 -23.76 -1.32 6.84
CA LEU A 136 -25.14 -1.67 6.47
C LEU A 136 -25.27 -3.06 5.88
N LEU A 137 -24.22 -3.59 5.24
CA LEU A 137 -24.26 -4.89 4.57
C LEU A 137 -23.67 -5.99 5.47
N PRO A 138 -24.27 -7.19 5.49
CA PRO A 138 -23.68 -8.34 6.16
C PRO A 138 -22.31 -8.71 5.58
N ALA A 139 -21.35 -9.11 6.42
CA ALA A 139 -20.01 -9.50 5.96
C ALA A 139 -20.07 -10.69 4.99
N GLU A 140 -21.04 -11.58 5.13
CA GLU A 140 -21.28 -12.73 4.27
C GLU A 140 -21.64 -12.31 2.84
N LEU A 141 -22.34 -11.19 2.69
CA LEU A 141 -22.66 -10.62 1.37
C LEU A 141 -21.39 -10.12 0.68
N LEU A 142 -20.52 -9.46 1.45
CA LEU A 142 -19.26 -8.88 0.96
C LEU A 142 -18.18 -9.94 0.70
N ARG A 143 -18.26 -11.12 1.32
CA ARG A 143 -17.34 -12.25 1.07
C ARG A 143 -17.74 -13.11 -0.14
N ASP A 144 -18.98 -13.01 -0.59
CA ASP A 144 -19.49 -13.80 -1.71
C ASP A 144 -19.13 -13.14 -3.05
N ARG A 145 -18.19 -13.76 -3.78
CA ARG A 145 -17.72 -13.26 -5.08
C ARG A 145 -18.85 -13.08 -6.10
N SER A 146 -19.86 -13.95 -6.09
CA SER A 146 -21.00 -13.83 -7.02
C SER A 146 -21.83 -12.60 -6.71
N LYS A 147 -22.09 -12.34 -5.43
CA LYS A 147 -22.90 -11.19 -5.01
C LYS A 147 -22.13 -9.87 -5.16
N VAL A 148 -20.83 -9.88 -4.85
CA VAL A 148 -19.94 -8.75 -5.14
C VAL A 148 -19.94 -8.44 -6.63
N GLN A 149 -19.87 -9.44 -7.51
CA GLN A 149 -19.89 -9.21 -8.95
C GLN A 149 -21.22 -8.57 -9.40
N GLN A 150 -22.35 -9.02 -8.88
CA GLN A 150 -23.66 -8.40 -9.16
C GLN A 150 -23.71 -6.93 -8.70
N MET A 151 -23.14 -6.60 -7.53
CA MET A 151 -23.03 -5.22 -7.08
C MET A 151 -22.12 -4.41 -8.00
N VAL A 152 -20.99 -4.98 -8.43
CA VAL A 152 -20.05 -4.32 -9.35
C VAL A 152 -20.72 -4.02 -10.68
N ASP A 153 -21.46 -4.96 -11.25
CA ASP A 153 -22.19 -4.77 -12.51
C ASP A 153 -23.25 -3.65 -12.39
N LEU A 154 -23.89 -3.54 -11.22
CA LEU A 154 -24.83 -2.46 -10.91
C LEU A 154 -24.13 -1.08 -10.83
N PHE A 155 -22.93 -1.02 -10.25
CA PHE A 155 -22.19 0.23 -10.05
C PHE A 155 -21.28 0.62 -11.23
N ASP A 156 -20.94 -0.30 -12.15
CA ASP A 156 -19.99 -0.07 -13.25
C ASP A 156 -20.30 1.19 -14.08
N PRO A 157 -21.56 1.49 -14.47
CA PRO A 157 -21.86 2.71 -15.22
C PRO A 157 -21.51 4.01 -14.45
N VAL A 158 -21.73 4.00 -13.13
CA VAL A 158 -21.41 5.14 -12.26
C VAL A 158 -19.90 5.26 -12.07
N VAL A 159 -19.23 4.13 -11.85
CA VAL A 159 -17.77 4.05 -11.71
C VAL A 159 -17.08 4.61 -12.94
N ARG A 160 -17.44 4.18 -14.15
CA ARG A 160 -16.86 4.68 -15.40
C ARG A 160 -17.06 6.19 -15.59
N ARG A 161 -18.22 6.71 -15.19
CA ARG A 161 -18.49 8.15 -15.25
C ARG A 161 -17.61 8.92 -14.27
N VAL A 162 -17.47 8.42 -13.05
CA VAL A 162 -16.61 9.02 -12.04
C VAL A 162 -15.14 8.98 -12.48
N ASP A 163 -14.67 7.87 -13.03
CA ASP A 163 -13.29 7.70 -13.48
C ASP A 163 -12.89 8.77 -14.50
N SER A 164 -13.80 9.08 -15.44
CA SER A 164 -13.59 10.13 -16.43
C SER A 164 -13.40 11.52 -15.81
N ILE A 165 -13.89 11.76 -14.59
CA ILE A 165 -13.85 13.06 -13.90
C ILE A 165 -12.72 13.10 -12.86
N ALA A 166 -12.55 12.02 -12.11
CA ALA A 166 -11.57 11.91 -11.04
C ALA A 166 -10.13 11.83 -11.55
N GLY A 167 -9.97 11.34 -12.80
CA GLY A 167 -8.69 11.04 -13.39
C GLY A 167 -8.05 9.79 -12.79
N GLU A 168 -6.98 9.33 -13.44
CA GLU A 168 -6.24 8.14 -13.02
C GLU A 168 -5.01 8.59 -12.23
N ARG A 169 -4.87 8.13 -10.98
CA ARG A 169 -3.63 8.23 -10.18
C ARG A 169 -3.59 7.09 -9.18
N VAL A 170 -2.40 6.58 -8.89
CA VAL A 170 -2.14 5.67 -7.78
C VAL A 170 -0.95 6.19 -6.99
N SER A 171 -0.98 6.00 -5.67
CA SER A 171 0.14 6.27 -4.80
C SER A 171 0.24 5.25 -3.69
N MET A 172 1.47 4.86 -3.38
CA MET A 172 1.86 4.00 -2.27
C MET A 172 2.82 4.80 -1.40
N ARG A 173 2.59 4.82 -0.09
CA ARG A 173 3.48 5.42 0.90
C ARG A 173 3.75 4.40 1.99
N VAL A 174 5.02 4.20 2.31
CA VAL A 174 5.48 3.32 3.39
C VAL A 174 6.23 4.15 4.41
N ASP A 175 5.73 4.18 5.64
CA ASP A 175 6.36 4.88 6.75
C ASP A 175 7.01 3.88 7.69
N LEU A 176 8.29 4.08 7.98
CA LEU A 176 9.03 3.35 8.99
C LEU A 176 9.38 4.28 10.16
N GLU A 177 9.01 3.88 11.37
CA GLU A 177 9.48 4.50 12.62
C GLU A 177 10.41 3.55 13.37
N CYS A 178 11.49 4.11 13.90
CA CYS A 178 12.48 3.40 14.70
C CYS A 178 12.47 3.87 16.16
N SER A 179 12.98 3.02 17.05
CA SER A 179 13.04 3.24 18.50
C SER A 179 13.87 4.47 18.93
N ASP A 180 14.73 4.99 18.04
CA ASP A 180 15.51 6.21 18.24
C ASP A 180 14.76 7.48 17.84
N GLY A 181 13.48 7.36 17.45
CA GLY A 181 12.64 8.47 16.99
C GLY A 181 12.81 8.80 15.50
N ARG A 182 13.70 8.09 14.77
CA ARG A 182 13.86 8.27 13.33
C ARG A 182 12.61 7.82 12.60
N ASN A 183 12.13 8.66 11.69
CA ASN A 183 11.03 8.36 10.79
C ASN A 183 11.52 8.52 9.35
N THR A 184 11.37 7.48 8.54
CA THR A 184 11.71 7.49 7.12
C THR A 184 10.53 7.01 6.29
N VAL A 185 10.42 7.56 5.09
CA VAL A 185 9.30 7.38 4.20
C VAL A 185 9.80 6.95 2.83
N GLY A 186 9.08 6.01 2.23
CA GLY A 186 9.09 5.72 0.80
C GLY A 186 7.77 6.16 0.16
N ILE A 187 7.84 6.82 -1.00
CA ILE A 187 6.65 7.16 -1.81
C ILE A 187 6.85 6.65 -3.23
N PHE A 188 5.79 6.08 -3.80
CA PHE A 188 5.72 5.66 -5.19
C PHE A 188 4.38 6.13 -5.77
N SER A 189 4.41 7.02 -6.76
CA SER A 189 3.20 7.55 -7.39
C SER A 189 3.25 7.49 -8.92
N HIS A 190 2.17 6.96 -9.51
CA HIS A 190 2.05 6.79 -10.95
C HIS A 190 0.71 7.35 -11.47
N LYS A 191 0.71 7.84 -12.72
CA LYS A 191 -0.51 8.39 -13.36
C LYS A 191 -1.53 7.32 -13.74
N ARG A 192 -1.14 6.05 -13.76
CA ARG A 192 -1.97 4.94 -14.25
C ARG A 192 -1.69 3.68 -13.44
N LEU A 193 -2.72 3.13 -12.79
CA LEU A 193 -2.58 1.93 -11.97
C LEU A 193 -2.11 0.73 -12.82
N SER A 194 -2.76 0.52 -13.96
CA SER A 194 -2.47 -0.61 -14.86
C SER A 194 -1.02 -0.62 -15.35
N VAL A 195 -0.48 0.53 -15.74
CA VAL A 195 0.92 0.67 -16.18
C VAL A 195 1.88 0.46 -15.01
N SER A 196 1.57 1.02 -13.84
CA SER A 196 2.37 0.83 -12.62
C SER A 196 2.50 -0.65 -12.26
N VAL A 197 1.37 -1.35 -12.23
CA VAL A 197 1.31 -2.80 -11.99
C VAL A 197 2.07 -3.57 -13.05
N GLY A 198 1.92 -3.19 -14.33
CA GLY A 198 2.66 -3.79 -15.44
C GLY A 198 4.17 -3.66 -15.28
N ASN A 199 4.65 -2.46 -14.91
CA ASN A 199 6.07 -2.19 -14.70
C ASN A 199 6.62 -2.97 -13.49
N ALA A 200 5.90 -2.99 -12.36
CA ALA A 200 6.29 -3.76 -11.18
C ALA A 200 6.35 -5.28 -11.49
N THR A 201 5.35 -5.79 -12.22
CA THR A 201 5.33 -7.20 -12.65
C THR A 201 6.51 -7.50 -13.57
N ALA A 202 6.78 -6.64 -14.56
CA ALA A 202 7.89 -6.82 -15.48
C ALA A 202 9.26 -6.76 -14.76
N ALA A 203 9.43 -5.83 -13.82
CA ALA A 203 10.64 -5.72 -13.01
C ALA A 203 10.90 -6.99 -12.18
N PHE A 204 9.85 -7.54 -11.56
CA PHE A 204 9.96 -8.80 -10.81
C PHE A 204 10.28 -9.99 -11.70
N VAL A 205 9.64 -10.12 -12.87
CA VAL A 205 9.96 -11.16 -13.86
C VAL A 205 11.41 -11.06 -14.33
N LEU A 206 11.91 -9.85 -14.58
CA LEU A 206 13.32 -9.66 -14.93
C LEU A 206 14.26 -10.14 -13.81
N ALA A 207 13.95 -9.83 -12.54
CA ALA A 207 14.73 -10.33 -11.41
C ALA A 207 14.79 -11.87 -11.36
N ILE A 208 13.67 -12.56 -11.67
CA ILE A 208 13.64 -14.02 -11.78
C ILE A 208 14.57 -14.49 -12.91
N LEU A 209 14.43 -13.92 -14.10
CA LEU A 209 15.19 -14.33 -15.30
C LEU A 209 16.70 -14.05 -15.17
N GLU A 210 17.07 -13.03 -14.41
CA GLU A 210 18.46 -12.66 -14.10
C GLU A 210 19.05 -13.48 -12.95
N GLY A 211 18.27 -14.39 -12.34
CA GLY A 211 18.74 -15.27 -11.27
C GLY A 211 18.79 -14.63 -9.89
N SER A 212 18.09 -13.51 -9.68
CA SER A 212 18.03 -12.80 -8.39
C SER A 212 17.01 -13.37 -7.41
N THR A 213 16.42 -14.54 -7.71
CA THR A 213 15.38 -15.21 -6.90
C THR A 213 15.71 -16.70 -6.77
N LYS A 214 15.33 -17.34 -5.66
CA LYS A 214 15.49 -18.79 -5.49
C LYS A 214 14.21 -19.55 -5.88
N PRO A 215 14.31 -20.81 -6.35
CA PRO A 215 13.14 -21.66 -6.55
C PRO A 215 12.29 -21.79 -5.28
N GLY A 216 10.97 -21.71 -5.41
CA GLY A 216 10.03 -21.86 -4.30
C GLY A 216 8.89 -20.84 -4.34
N VAL A 217 8.11 -20.77 -3.26
CA VAL A 217 7.04 -19.78 -3.06
C VAL A 217 7.47 -18.85 -1.95
N TRP A 218 7.87 -17.64 -2.35
CA TRP A 218 8.47 -16.64 -1.48
C TRP A 218 7.69 -15.33 -1.58
N PHE A 219 7.59 -14.61 -0.48
CA PHE A 219 7.24 -13.20 -0.51
C PHE A 219 8.42 -12.40 -1.08
N PRO A 220 8.16 -11.31 -1.83
CA PRO A 220 9.23 -10.50 -2.42
C PRO A 220 10.28 -10.08 -1.40
N GLU A 221 9.87 -9.65 -0.21
CA GLU A 221 10.72 -9.12 0.87
C GLU A 221 11.59 -10.16 1.57
N GLU A 222 11.36 -11.46 1.33
CA GLU A 222 12.28 -12.52 1.73
C GLU A 222 13.58 -12.45 0.91
N THR A 223 14.68 -12.90 1.50
CA THR A 223 15.97 -12.97 0.80
C THR A 223 15.96 -13.95 -0.38
N GLU A 224 15.15 -15.00 -0.26
CA GLU A 224 14.88 -16.00 -1.30
C GLU A 224 13.97 -15.45 -2.40
N GLY A 225 13.04 -14.55 -2.04
CA GLY A 225 12.09 -13.95 -2.97
C GLY A 225 12.77 -12.97 -3.91
N VAL A 226 13.49 -11.98 -3.36
CA VAL A 226 14.37 -11.09 -4.12
C VAL A 226 15.66 -10.85 -3.33
N ALA A 227 16.79 -11.24 -3.91
CA ALA A 227 18.12 -11.02 -3.37
C ALA A 227 18.34 -9.52 -3.06
N ILE A 228 19.01 -9.22 -1.95
CA ILE A 228 19.15 -7.85 -1.42
C ILE A 228 19.77 -6.91 -2.45
N GLU A 229 20.82 -7.38 -3.12
CA GLU A 229 21.56 -6.69 -4.17
C GLU A 229 20.73 -6.34 -5.41
N ALA A 230 19.59 -7.01 -5.63
CA ALA A 230 18.71 -6.78 -6.77
C ALA A 230 17.53 -5.85 -6.45
N ARG A 231 17.27 -5.54 -5.17
CA ARG A 231 16.07 -4.80 -4.74
C ARG A 231 16.05 -3.37 -5.25
N GLU A 232 17.18 -2.68 -5.22
CA GLU A 232 17.31 -1.31 -5.72
C GLU A 232 17.03 -1.24 -7.23
N LEU A 233 17.64 -2.14 -8.01
CA LEU A 233 17.44 -2.23 -9.45
C LEU A 233 15.98 -2.61 -9.80
N LEU A 234 15.37 -3.52 -9.03
CA LEU A 234 13.96 -3.88 -9.20
C LEU A 234 13.07 -2.65 -8.97
N LEU A 235 13.28 -1.91 -7.88
CA LEU A 235 12.52 -0.71 -7.56
C LEU A 235 12.70 0.37 -8.63
N GLU A 236 13.91 0.58 -9.13
CA GLU A 236 14.19 1.51 -10.23
C GLU A 236 13.38 1.15 -11.48
N ARG A 237 13.40 -0.13 -11.89
CA ARG A 237 12.65 -0.64 -13.05
C ARG A 237 11.14 -0.52 -12.83
N ALA A 238 10.65 -0.85 -11.64
CA ALA A 238 9.24 -0.74 -11.27
C ALA A 238 8.78 0.74 -11.29
N ALA A 239 9.64 1.66 -10.85
CA ALA A 239 9.36 3.09 -10.78
C ALA A 239 9.37 3.80 -12.13
N ARG A 240 9.61 3.10 -13.24
CA ARG A 240 9.54 3.69 -14.58
C ARG A 240 8.18 4.36 -14.81
N GLY A 241 8.20 5.62 -15.22
CA GLY A 241 6.98 6.41 -15.49
C GLY A 241 6.31 7.00 -14.25
N THR A 242 6.83 6.75 -13.05
CA THR A 242 6.37 7.45 -11.84
C THR A 242 6.61 8.94 -11.96
N PHE A 243 5.72 9.74 -11.39
CA PHE A 243 5.91 11.19 -11.28
C PHE A 243 6.42 11.61 -9.91
N ASN A 244 6.41 10.69 -8.94
CA ASN A 244 6.99 10.87 -7.62
C ASN A 244 7.48 9.50 -7.11
N PHE A 245 8.79 9.31 -7.04
CA PHE A 245 9.41 8.15 -6.42
C PHE A 245 10.51 8.63 -5.47
N VAL A 246 10.35 8.33 -4.19
CA VAL A 246 11.24 8.76 -3.11
C VAL A 246 11.46 7.59 -2.18
N MET A 247 12.70 7.41 -1.73
CA MET A 247 13.07 6.39 -0.75
C MET A 247 13.96 6.98 0.33
N ASN A 248 13.81 6.44 1.55
CA ASN A 248 14.63 6.76 2.72
C ASN A 248 14.78 8.26 2.99
N LYS A 249 13.66 9.00 3.02
CA LYS A 249 13.62 10.42 3.41
C LYS A 249 12.73 10.62 4.64
N PRO A 250 13.07 11.52 5.58
CA PRO A 250 12.12 11.94 6.60
C PRO A 250 10.84 12.53 6.00
N SER A 251 9.73 12.35 6.70
CA SER A 251 8.39 12.76 6.26
C SER A 251 8.31 14.23 5.85
N TRP A 252 8.90 15.15 6.62
CA TRP A 252 8.86 16.59 6.32
C TRP A 252 9.48 16.98 4.96
N MET A 253 10.38 16.17 4.39
CA MET A 253 10.97 16.42 3.07
C MET A 253 10.06 16.01 1.90
N VAL A 254 9.02 15.22 2.15
CA VAL A 254 8.14 14.68 1.09
C VAL A 254 6.74 15.26 1.11
N GLU A 255 6.31 15.82 2.24
CA GLU A 255 4.99 16.39 2.41
C GLU A 255 4.85 17.73 1.66
N THR A 256 3.65 18.02 1.15
CA THR A 256 3.41 19.11 0.19
C THR A 256 3.47 20.51 0.78
N ASN A 257 3.40 20.64 2.12
CA ASN A 257 3.51 21.90 2.86
C ASN A 257 4.08 21.60 4.27
N PRO A 258 5.40 21.36 4.41
CA PRO A 258 5.99 21.24 5.74
C PRO A 258 5.89 22.59 6.44
N LYS A 259 5.36 22.64 7.66
CA LYS A 259 5.33 23.87 8.45
C LYS A 259 6.72 24.07 9.07
N GLU A 260 7.43 25.10 8.64
CA GLU A 260 8.63 25.54 9.33
C GLU A 260 8.24 26.20 10.65
N LEU A 261 8.66 25.61 11.78
CA LEU A 261 8.48 26.16 13.12
C LEU A 261 9.57 27.17 13.51
N GLY A 262 10.56 27.38 12.62
CA GLY A 262 11.72 28.24 12.80
C GLY A 262 13.02 27.46 13.04
N LEU A 263 14.17 28.11 12.83
CA LEU A 263 15.52 27.53 13.02
C LEU A 263 15.78 26.23 12.22
N GLY A 264 15.10 26.04 11.07
CA GLY A 264 15.23 24.82 10.26
C GLY A 264 14.49 23.60 10.82
N ILE A 265 13.56 23.77 11.76
CA ILE A 265 12.70 22.71 12.28
C ILE A 265 11.39 22.68 11.47
N TYR A 266 11.04 21.51 10.92
CA TYR A 266 9.84 21.30 10.11
C TYR A 266 8.88 20.30 10.78
N VAL A 267 7.57 20.55 10.69
CA VAL A 267 6.47 19.68 11.16
C VAL A 267 5.40 19.49 10.09
#